data_AF-A0A9J5ZDE8-F1
#
_entry.id   AF-A0A9J5ZDE8-F1
#
_cell.length_a   1.000
_cell.length_b   1.000
_cell.length_c   1.000
_cell.angle_alpha   90.00
_cell.angle_beta   90.00
_cell.angle_gamma   90.00
#
_symmetry.space_group_name_H-M   'P 1'
#
loop_
_entity.id
_entity.type
_entity.pdbx_description
1 polymer ?
#
loop_
_entity_poly.entity_id
_entity_poly.type
_entity_poly.pdbx_seq_one_letter_code
_entity_poly.pdbx_strand_id
1 'polypeptide(L)'
;MVRLSLEQTIERYTRRSQIAHQLAEQNELWTGRFKIKWEKNYESSKRHFVFDWNIPTGVYEVTDRMGGLARNFVSEHFTIESYVATYSGSFSPIGHEAYWPSPSFSMRSNEFYRRPNRPRTTRIPNEMDRGSTVYERDCGLCRQTGHDRCRCPNRN
;
A
#
# COMPACT_ATOMS: atom_id res chain seq x y z
N MET A 1 -4.78 18.51 2.06
CA MET A 1 -5.75 17.54 1.51
C MET A 1 -6.67 18.32 0.60
N VAL A 2 -6.60 18.14 -0.72
CA VAL A 2 -7.40 18.94 -1.68
C VAL A 2 -8.81 18.36 -1.70
N ARG A 3 -9.80 19.12 -1.22
CA ARG A 3 -11.22 18.78 -1.34
C ARG A 3 -11.70 19.28 -2.70
N LEU A 4 -12.03 18.36 -3.60
CA LEU A 4 -12.63 18.67 -4.90
C LEU A 4 -14.14 18.45 -4.82
N SER A 5 -14.93 19.30 -5.45
CA SER A 5 -16.37 19.06 -5.61
C SER A 5 -16.62 17.88 -6.55
N LEU A 6 -17.85 17.36 -6.56
CA LEU A 6 -18.27 16.30 -7.47
C LEU A 6 -18.04 16.69 -8.93
N GLU A 7 -18.44 17.91 -9.30
CA GLU A 7 -18.23 18.47 -10.64
C GLU A 7 -16.75 18.57 -10.99
N GLN A 8 -15.90 19.05 -10.08
CA GLN A 8 -14.45 19.12 -10.28
C GLN A 8 -13.82 17.72 -10.40
N THR A 9 -14.38 16.74 -9.72
CA THR A 9 -13.93 15.34 -9.80
C THR A 9 -14.32 14.76 -11.16
N ILE A 10 -15.58 14.90 -11.56
CA ILE A 10 -16.07 14.48 -12.87
C ILE A 10 -15.26 15.18 -13.96
N GLU A 11 -15.15 16.50 -13.96
CA GLU A 11 -14.37 17.26 -14.95
C GLU A 11 -12.92 16.79 -15.00
N ARG A 12 -12.27 16.55 -13.85
CA ARG A 12 -10.89 16.04 -13.80
C ARG A 12 -10.76 14.65 -14.42
N TYR A 13 -11.70 13.74 -14.16
CA TYR A 13 -11.67 12.39 -14.72
C TYR A 13 -12.06 12.38 -16.20
N THR A 14 -13.10 13.12 -16.59
CA THR A 14 -13.59 13.22 -17.97
C THR A 14 -12.56 13.93 -18.86
N ARG A 15 -11.94 15.02 -18.39
CA ARG A 15 -10.88 15.73 -19.12
C ARG A 15 -9.61 14.89 -19.23
N ARG A 16 -9.20 14.19 -18.16
CA ARG A 16 -8.07 13.23 -18.25
C ARG A 16 -8.39 12.06 -19.19
N SER A 17 -9.63 11.60 -19.22
CA SER A 17 -10.09 10.56 -20.14
C SER A 17 -10.04 11.05 -21.58
N GLN A 18 -10.60 12.22 -21.89
CA GLN A 18 -10.56 12.86 -23.21
C GLN A 18 -9.12 13.11 -23.68
N ILE A 19 -8.25 13.62 -22.81
CA ILE A 19 -6.82 13.78 -23.10
C ILE A 19 -6.18 12.42 -23.38
N ALA A 20 -6.48 11.38 -22.58
CA ALA A 20 -5.96 10.03 -22.80
C ALA A 20 -6.48 9.42 -24.12
N HIS A 21 -7.73 9.69 -24.50
CA HIS A 21 -8.33 9.26 -25.76
C HIS A 21 -7.74 10.01 -26.96
N GLN A 22 -7.59 11.33 -26.89
CA GLN A 22 -6.90 12.12 -27.92
C GLN A 22 -5.44 11.68 -28.10
N LEU A 23 -4.73 11.42 -27.00
CA LEU A 23 -3.37 10.87 -27.04
C LEU A 23 -3.32 9.42 -27.53
N ALA A 24 -4.39 8.64 -27.39
CA ALA A 24 -4.49 7.31 -27.98
C ALA A 24 -4.79 7.38 -29.49
N GLU A 25 -5.58 8.35 -29.94
CA GLU A 25 -5.90 8.60 -31.35
C GLU A 25 -4.72 9.20 -32.14
N GLN A 26 -3.86 9.98 -31.48
CA GLN A 26 -2.68 10.60 -32.10
C GLN A 26 -1.56 9.60 -32.44
N ASN A 27 -1.73 8.31 -32.13
CA ASN A 27 -0.85 7.17 -32.50
C ASN A 27 0.65 7.30 -32.16
N GLU A 28 1.06 8.38 -31.48
CA GLU A 28 2.42 8.64 -31.08
C GLU A 28 2.57 8.53 -29.55
N LEU A 29 3.67 7.87 -29.14
CA LEU A 29 4.33 7.97 -27.83
C LEU A 29 3.79 7.16 -26.64
N TRP A 30 2.97 6.13 -26.84
CA TRP A 30 2.81 5.14 -25.77
C TRP A 30 3.89 4.07 -25.88
N THR A 31 4.90 4.16 -25.01
CA THR A 31 5.85 3.05 -24.85
C THR A 31 5.09 1.74 -24.64
N GLY A 32 5.57 0.60 -25.17
CA GLY A 32 4.90 -0.69 -25.01
C GLY A 32 4.59 -1.02 -23.53
N ARG A 33 5.41 -0.50 -22.61
CA ARG A 33 5.23 -0.60 -21.17
C ARG A 33 4.01 0.17 -20.64
N PHE A 34 3.70 1.34 -21.21
CA PHE A 34 2.50 2.09 -20.85
C PHE A 34 1.24 1.36 -21.32
N LYS A 35 1.22 0.85 -22.55
CA LYS A 35 0.07 0.11 -23.10
C LYS A 35 -0.29 -1.09 -22.22
N ILE A 36 0.71 -1.90 -21.85
CA ILE A 36 0.54 -3.04 -20.92
C ILE A 36 -0.03 -2.58 -19.56
N LYS A 37 0.47 -1.47 -19.01
CA LYS A 37 -0.03 -0.93 -17.73
C LYS A 37 -1.47 -0.44 -17.85
N TRP A 38 -1.80 0.24 -18.94
CA TRP A 38 -3.14 0.74 -19.21
C TRP A 38 -4.13 -0.40 -19.38
N GLU A 39 -3.82 -1.40 -20.22
CA GLU A 39 -4.66 -2.58 -20.43
C GLU A 39 -4.89 -3.34 -19.12
N LYS A 40 -3.83 -3.53 -18.31
CA LYS A 40 -3.95 -4.17 -16.99
C LYS A 40 -4.87 -3.39 -16.05
N ASN A 41 -4.78 -2.06 -16.05
CA ASN A 41 -5.65 -1.20 -15.25
C ASN A 41 -7.11 -1.25 -15.76
N TYR A 42 -7.32 -1.23 -17.07
CA TYR A 42 -8.64 -1.33 -17.70
C TYR A 42 -9.32 -2.69 -17.42
N GLU A 43 -8.59 -3.80 -17.55
CA GLU A 43 -9.10 -5.12 -17.19
C GLU A 43 -9.36 -5.26 -15.68
N SER A 44 -8.60 -4.55 -14.85
CA SER A 44 -8.86 -4.52 -13.40
C SER A 44 -10.09 -3.66 -13.06
N SER A 45 -10.33 -2.56 -13.78
CA SER A 45 -11.52 -1.71 -13.53
C SER A 45 -12.82 -2.43 -13.85
N LYS A 46 -12.84 -3.33 -14.86
CA LYS A 46 -14.02 -4.17 -15.17
C LYS A 46 -14.49 -5.08 -14.03
N ARG A 47 -13.64 -5.34 -13.03
CA ARG A 47 -13.98 -6.15 -11.84
C ARG A 47 -14.69 -5.36 -10.76
N HIS A 48 -14.67 -4.03 -10.86
CA HIS A 48 -15.30 -3.11 -9.93
C HIS A 48 -16.63 -2.66 -10.54
N PHE A 49 -17.69 -2.66 -9.74
CA PHE A 49 -19.00 -2.16 -10.14
C PHE A 49 -19.53 -1.21 -9.06
N VAL A 50 -20.19 -0.15 -9.52
CA VAL A 50 -20.96 0.74 -8.66
C VAL A 50 -22.25 0.01 -8.34
N PHE A 51 -22.51 -0.25 -7.06
CA PHE A 51 -23.70 -1.00 -6.66
C PHE A 51 -24.74 -0.15 -5.92
N ASP A 52 -24.34 1.00 -5.39
CA ASP A 52 -25.27 1.97 -4.80
C ASP A 52 -24.88 3.41 -5.15
N TRP A 53 -25.91 4.23 -5.37
CA TRP A 53 -25.80 5.66 -5.60
C TRP A 53 -26.72 6.41 -4.64
N ASN A 54 -26.10 7.06 -3.65
CA ASN A 54 -26.78 8.01 -2.79
C ASN A 54 -26.86 9.38 -3.49
N ILE A 55 -27.98 9.63 -4.19
CA ILE A 55 -28.25 10.87 -4.92
C ILE A 55 -28.13 12.12 -4.03
N PRO A 56 -28.68 12.15 -2.79
CA PRO A 56 -28.56 13.30 -1.90
C PRO A 56 -27.12 13.68 -1.51
N THR A 57 -26.24 12.69 -1.28
CA THR A 57 -24.86 12.96 -0.81
C THR A 57 -23.83 13.00 -1.94
N GLY A 58 -24.19 12.55 -3.15
CA GLY A 58 -23.28 12.47 -4.29
C GLY A 58 -22.16 11.44 -4.11
N VAL A 59 -22.35 10.48 -3.20
CA VAL A 59 -21.37 9.44 -2.89
C VAL A 59 -21.68 8.18 -3.70
N TYR A 60 -20.63 7.61 -4.30
CA TYR A 60 -20.68 6.33 -5.00
C TYR A 60 -20.07 5.25 -4.13
N GLU A 61 -20.81 4.15 -3.93
CA GLU A 61 -20.24 2.95 -3.34
C GLU A 61 -19.79 2.00 -4.46
N VAL A 62 -18.47 1.80 -4.53
CA VAL A 62 -17.83 0.92 -5.52
C VAL A 62 -17.35 -0.32 -4.79
N THR A 63 -17.73 -1.50 -5.28
CA THR A 63 -17.24 -2.77 -4.76
C THR A 63 -16.68 -3.63 -5.88
N ASP A 64 -15.77 -4.54 -5.56
CA ASP A 64 -15.41 -5.61 -6.47
C ASP A 64 -16.32 -6.83 -6.26
N ARG A 65 -16.32 -7.76 -7.22
CA ARG A 65 -17.17 -8.96 -7.20
C ARG A 65 -17.00 -9.82 -5.95
N MET A 66 -15.86 -9.72 -5.28
CA MET A 66 -15.56 -10.42 -4.02
C MET A 66 -15.96 -9.57 -2.82
N GLY A 67 -15.80 -8.25 -2.84
CA GLY A 67 -16.12 -7.33 -1.76
C GLY A 67 -17.61 -7.27 -1.45
N GLY A 68 -18.47 -7.36 -2.47
CA GLY A 68 -19.92 -7.48 -2.30
C GLY A 68 -20.33 -8.79 -1.60
N LEU A 69 -19.61 -9.89 -1.87
CA LEU A 69 -19.85 -11.19 -1.24
C LEU A 69 -19.14 -11.33 0.10
N ALA A 70 -18.05 -10.58 0.35
CA ALA A 70 -17.26 -10.67 1.57
C ALA A 70 -18.09 -10.36 2.81
N ARG A 71 -19.05 -9.43 2.71
CA ARG A 71 -20.01 -9.16 3.79
C ARG A 71 -20.80 -10.40 4.20
N ASN A 72 -21.05 -11.35 3.31
CA ASN A 72 -21.76 -12.60 3.61
C ASN A 72 -20.88 -13.65 4.31
N PHE A 73 -19.55 -13.47 4.31
CA PHE A 73 -18.59 -14.38 4.95
C PHE A 73 -18.00 -13.82 6.24
N VAL A 74 -18.29 -12.56 6.56
CA VAL A 74 -17.82 -11.87 7.77
C VAL A 74 -18.95 -11.93 8.80
N SER A 75 -18.64 -12.38 10.02
CA SER A 75 -19.59 -12.36 11.13
C SER A 75 -20.05 -10.93 11.41
N GLU A 76 -21.31 -10.77 11.79
CA GLU A 76 -21.95 -9.50 12.13
C GLU A 76 -21.09 -8.64 13.08
N HIS A 77 -20.39 -9.27 14.04
CA HIS A 77 -19.53 -8.59 15.00
C HIS A 77 -18.33 -7.84 14.40
N PHE A 78 -17.93 -8.18 13.17
CA PHE A 78 -16.82 -7.53 12.45
C PHE A 78 -17.29 -6.55 11.38
N THR A 79 -18.59 -6.21 11.36
CA THR A 79 -19.13 -5.17 10.49
C THR A 79 -18.70 -3.77 10.94
N ILE A 80 -18.66 -2.83 9.98
CA ILE A 80 -18.40 -1.41 10.29
C ILE A 80 -19.46 -0.88 11.25
N GLU A 81 -20.72 -1.26 11.06
CA GLU A 81 -21.83 -0.85 11.94
C GLU A 81 -21.59 -1.32 13.37
N SER A 82 -21.21 -2.58 13.58
CA SER A 82 -20.88 -3.11 14.92
C SER A 82 -19.66 -2.43 15.55
N TYR A 83 -18.64 -2.11 14.74
CA TYR A 83 -17.49 -1.35 15.20
C TYR A 83 -17.91 0.05 15.67
N VAL A 84 -18.67 0.79 14.87
CA VAL A 84 -19.18 2.13 15.23
C VAL A 84 -20.09 2.05 16.46
N ALA A 85 -20.94 1.04 16.55
CA ALA A 85 -21.81 0.82 17.70
C ALA A 85 -21.02 0.61 19.00
N THR A 86 -19.84 -0.01 18.93
CA THR A 86 -18.94 -0.17 20.09
C THR A 86 -18.52 1.18 20.69
N TYR A 87 -18.44 2.24 19.88
CA TYR A 87 -18.11 3.60 20.32
C TYR A 87 -19.32 4.52 20.49
N SER A 88 -20.54 4.01 20.32
CA SER A 88 -21.76 4.81 20.50
C SER A 88 -22.02 5.20 21.96
N GLY A 89 -21.44 4.46 22.91
CA GLY A 89 -21.52 4.78 24.33
C GLY A 89 -20.66 5.98 24.73
N SER A 90 -21.13 6.75 25.71
CA SER A 90 -20.32 7.78 26.34
C SER A 90 -19.18 7.13 27.13
N PHE A 91 -17.95 7.37 26.71
CA PHE A 91 -16.78 7.00 27.50
C PHE A 91 -16.59 8.03 28.62
N SER A 92 -16.60 7.56 29.86
CA SER A 92 -16.06 8.37 30.95
C SER A 92 -14.58 8.60 30.68
N PRO A 93 -14.06 9.84 30.81
CA PRO A 93 -12.63 10.07 30.73
C PRO A 93 -11.93 9.18 31.76
N ILE A 94 -10.78 8.64 31.38
CA ILE A 94 -9.92 7.92 32.31
C ILE A 94 -9.62 8.87 33.48
N GLY A 95 -9.96 8.44 34.70
CA GLY A 95 -9.73 9.23 35.91
C GLY A 95 -8.24 9.49 36.13
N HIS A 96 -7.91 10.45 36.99
CA HIS A 96 -6.53 10.71 37.40
C HIS A 96 -5.86 9.43 37.93
N GLU A 97 -4.57 9.24 37.64
CA GLU A 97 -3.80 8.04 37.99
C GLU A 97 -3.89 7.67 39.49
N ALA A 98 -3.98 8.69 40.35
CA ALA A 98 -4.14 8.51 41.80
C ALA A 98 -5.40 7.72 42.23
N TYR A 99 -6.42 7.63 41.38
CA TYR A 99 -7.65 6.88 41.65
C TYR A 99 -7.60 5.44 41.13
N TRP A 100 -6.53 5.06 40.40
CA TRP A 100 -6.46 3.73 39.81
C TRP A 100 -6.12 2.69 40.88
N PRO A 101 -6.79 1.52 40.88
CA PRO A 101 -6.43 0.44 41.77
C PRO A 101 -5.04 -0.07 41.42
N SER A 102 -4.26 -0.45 42.44
CA SER A 102 -3.00 -1.16 42.23
C SER A 102 -3.26 -2.43 41.40
N PRO A 103 -2.54 -2.64 40.29
CA PRO A 103 -2.74 -3.82 39.46
C PRO A 103 -2.47 -5.09 40.29
N SER A 104 -3.39 -6.06 40.22
CA SER A 104 -3.25 -7.37 40.86
C SER A 104 -2.31 -8.31 40.11
N PHE A 105 -1.77 -7.87 38.98
CA PHE A 105 -0.87 -8.63 38.12
C PHE A 105 0.50 -7.95 38.02
N SER A 106 1.55 -8.75 37.87
CA SER A 106 2.87 -8.24 37.52
C SER A 106 2.98 -8.10 36.01
N MET A 107 3.29 -6.89 35.55
CA MET A 107 3.57 -6.66 34.13
C MET A 107 4.93 -7.26 33.79
N ARG A 108 4.94 -8.45 33.20
CA ARG A 108 6.17 -9.05 32.67
C ARG A 108 6.38 -8.56 31.25
N SER A 109 7.56 -8.01 30.96
CA SER A 109 7.95 -7.74 29.58
C SER A 109 7.96 -9.06 28.81
N ASN A 110 7.36 -9.09 27.63
CA ASN A 110 7.40 -10.28 26.78
C ASN A 110 8.86 -10.60 26.41
N GLU A 111 9.34 -11.75 26.88
CA GLU A 111 10.73 -12.22 26.75
C GLU A 111 11.17 -12.35 25.29
N PHE A 112 10.23 -12.49 24.35
CA PHE A 112 10.52 -12.59 22.92
C PHE A 112 10.93 -11.25 22.28
N TYR A 113 10.56 -10.11 22.87
CA TYR A 113 10.73 -8.80 22.22
C TYR A 113 12.03 -8.08 22.57
N ARG A 114 12.85 -8.59 23.50
CA ARG A 114 14.13 -7.95 23.87
C ARG A 114 15.27 -8.96 23.90
N ARG A 115 15.92 -9.16 22.77
CA ARG A 115 17.33 -9.57 22.75
C ARG A 115 18.18 -8.33 22.48
N PRO A 116 18.89 -7.77 23.47
CA PRO A 116 19.83 -6.65 23.29
C PRO A 116 20.91 -6.95 22.23
N ASN A 117 21.16 -8.24 22.01
CA ASN A 117 22.14 -8.78 21.08
C ASN A 117 21.50 -9.41 19.83
N ARG A 118 20.31 -8.96 19.39
CA ARG A 118 19.82 -9.38 18.07
C ARG A 118 20.72 -8.72 17.02
N PRO A 119 21.52 -9.49 16.25
CA PRO A 119 22.21 -8.90 15.12
C PRO A 119 21.13 -8.31 14.22
N ARG A 120 21.28 -7.05 13.79
CA ARG A 120 20.48 -6.50 12.70
C ARG A 120 20.87 -7.31 11.46
N THR A 121 20.24 -8.46 11.25
CA THR A 121 20.44 -9.22 10.03
C THR A 121 19.74 -8.44 8.94
N THR A 122 20.50 -7.64 8.20
CA THR A 122 20.12 -7.30 6.83
C THR A 122 19.92 -8.61 6.09
N ARG A 123 18.83 -8.72 5.33
CA ARG A 123 18.55 -9.87 4.46
C ARG A 123 19.85 -10.27 3.74
N ILE A 124 20.25 -11.54 3.84
CA ILE A 124 21.39 -12.07 3.09
C ILE A 124 20.96 -12.07 1.61
N PRO A 125 21.62 -11.28 0.75
CA PRO A 125 21.24 -11.22 -0.66
C PRO A 125 21.54 -12.56 -1.34
N ASN A 126 20.57 -13.11 -2.07
CA ASN A 126 20.75 -14.31 -2.88
C ASN A 126 21.15 -13.96 -4.31
N GLU A 127 21.40 -14.96 -5.15
CA GLU A 127 21.79 -14.76 -6.56
C GLU A 127 20.76 -13.95 -7.35
N MET A 128 19.47 -14.07 -7.01
CA MET A 128 18.38 -13.29 -7.64
C MET A 128 18.38 -11.80 -7.24
N ASP A 129 18.97 -11.46 -6.09
CA ASP A 129 19.15 -10.06 -5.66
C ASP A 129 20.35 -9.39 -6.36
N ARG A 130 21.23 -10.18 -6.98
CA ARG A 130 22.37 -9.69 -7.76
C ARG A 130 21.95 -9.62 -9.22
N GLY A 131 21.48 -8.45 -9.66
CA GLY A 131 21.19 -8.24 -11.09
C GLY A 131 22.42 -8.49 -11.97
N SER A 132 22.24 -8.91 -13.23
CA SER A 132 23.32 -9.17 -14.19
C SER A 132 24.35 -8.03 -14.29
N THR A 133 23.87 -6.80 -14.11
CA THR A 133 24.68 -5.57 -14.08
C THR A 133 25.72 -5.51 -12.95
N VAL A 134 25.66 -6.38 -11.93
CA VAL A 134 26.66 -6.40 -10.84
C VAL A 134 27.99 -7.00 -11.32
N TYR A 135 27.94 -7.96 -12.25
CA TYR A 135 29.12 -8.61 -12.82
C TYR A 135 29.72 -7.83 -14.00
N GLU A 136 28.92 -6.99 -14.66
CA GLU A 136 29.35 -6.09 -15.74
C GLU A 136 29.94 -4.77 -15.22
N ARG A 137 29.72 -4.44 -13.94
CA ARG A 137 30.28 -3.22 -13.34
C ARG A 137 31.79 -3.33 -13.22
N ASP A 138 32.46 -2.28 -13.65
CA ASP A 138 33.88 -2.04 -13.41
C ASP A 138 34.14 -1.84 -11.91
N CYS A 139 35.16 -2.50 -11.40
CA CYS A 139 35.60 -2.33 -10.03
C CYS A 139 35.93 -0.87 -9.76
N GLY A 140 35.32 -0.27 -8.73
CA GLY A 140 35.53 1.15 -8.38
C GLY A 140 36.94 1.49 -7.85
N LEU A 141 37.89 0.54 -7.89
CA LEU A 141 39.32 0.76 -7.61
C LEU A 141 40.17 0.60 -8.86
N CYS A 142 40.16 -0.58 -9.49
CA CYS A 142 41.04 -0.89 -10.61
C CYS A 142 40.35 -0.82 -11.99
N ARG A 143 39.06 -0.49 -12.04
CA ARG A 143 38.23 -0.39 -13.25
C ARG A 143 38.12 -1.68 -14.09
N GLN A 144 38.48 -2.83 -13.53
CA GLN A 144 38.31 -4.14 -14.19
C GLN A 144 36.99 -4.80 -13.78
N THR A 145 36.38 -5.56 -14.69
CA THR A 145 35.14 -6.32 -14.45
C THR A 145 35.43 -7.64 -13.72
N GLY A 146 34.37 -8.32 -13.25
CA GLY A 146 34.47 -9.64 -12.62
C GLY A 146 34.74 -9.64 -11.11
N HIS A 147 34.94 -8.48 -10.48
CA HIS A 147 35.05 -8.37 -9.03
C HIS A 147 34.56 -7.00 -8.51
N ASP A 148 34.14 -6.96 -7.25
CA ASP A 148 33.76 -5.73 -6.58
C ASP A 148 34.96 -5.04 -5.91
N ARG A 149 34.77 -3.79 -5.48
CA ARG A 149 35.79 -3.03 -4.74
C ARG A 149 36.29 -3.77 -3.49
N CYS A 150 35.45 -4.59 -2.85
CA CYS A 150 35.79 -5.32 -1.63
C CYS A 150 36.75 -6.49 -1.88
N ARG A 151 36.66 -7.14 -3.05
CA ARG A 151 37.49 -8.27 -3.48
C ARG A 151 38.56 -7.88 -4.50
N CYS A 152 38.87 -6.59 -4.62
CA CYS A 152 39.87 -6.11 -5.56
C CYS A 152 41.28 -6.55 -5.15
N PRO A 153 42.09 -7.14 -6.06
CA PRO A 153 43.48 -7.50 -5.78
C PRO A 153 44.36 -6.30 -5.42
N ASN A 154 43.99 -5.11 -5.90
CA ASN A 154 44.70 -3.85 -5.63
C ASN A 154 44.14 -3.12 -4.39
N ARG A 155 43.37 -3.82 -3.56
CA ARG A 155 42.86 -3.28 -2.29
C ARG A 155 43.94 -3.45 -1.22
N ASN A 156 44.67 -2.37 -0.95
CA ASN A 156 45.47 -2.23 0.27
C ASN A 156 44.58 -2.29 1.51
#